data_AF-A0A530B9V9-F1
#
_entry.id   AF-A0A530B9V9-F1
#
_cell.length_a   1.000
_cell.length_b   1.000
_cell.length_c   1.000
_cell.angle_alpha   90.00
_cell.angle_beta   90.00
_cell.angle_gamma   90.00
#
_symmetry.space_group_name_H-M   'P 1'
#
loop_
_entity.id
_entity.type
_entity.pdbx_description
1 polymer ?
#
loop_
_entity_poly.entity_id
_entity_poly.type
_entity_poly.pdbx_seq_one_letter_code
_entity_poly.pdbx_strand_id
1 'polypeptide(L)' 'DYLGLKLDDPSFTAPIYANLFADEEGEGHSLIWSRPNRRNGE' A
#
# COMPACT_ATOMS: atom_id res chain seq x y z
N ASP A 1 -0.52 7.30 -14.71
CA ASP A 1 -0.29 8.20 -13.57
C ASP A 1 0.29 7.40 -12.40
N TYR A 2 1.15 8.00 -11.59
CA TYR A 2 1.78 7.34 -10.42
C TYR A 2 1.59 8.20 -9.17
N LEU A 3 1.05 7.59 -8.12
CA LEU A 3 0.85 8.24 -6.84
C LEU A 3 1.42 7.39 -5.70
N GLY A 4 2.28 8.01 -4.89
CA GLY A 4 2.71 7.45 -3.61
C GLY A 4 1.69 7.79 -2.51
N LEU A 5 1.30 6.79 -1.72
CA LEU A 5 0.32 6.93 -0.64
C LEU A 5 0.87 6.38 0.67
N LYS A 6 0.59 7.08 1.78
CA LYS A 6 0.79 6.59 3.15
C LYS A 6 -0.56 6.39 3.80
N LEU A 7 -0.86 5.17 4.23
CA LEU A 7 -2.03 4.84 5.03
C LEU A 7 -1.61 4.70 6.49
N ASP A 8 -2.00 5.69 7.30
CA ASP A 8 -1.66 5.80 8.72
C ASP A 8 -2.94 5.66 9.55
N ASP A 9 -3.44 4.42 9.62
CA ASP A 9 -4.67 4.09 10.33
C ASP A 9 -4.37 3.20 11.55
N PRO A 10 -4.95 3.47 12.75
CA PRO A 10 -4.73 2.67 13.96
C PRO A 10 -5.11 1.19 13.85
N SER A 11 -5.90 0.79 12.85
CA SER A 11 -6.24 -0.61 12.58
C SER A 11 -5.07 -1.43 12.03
N PHE A 12 -4.00 -0.77 11.54
CA PHE A 12 -2.79 -1.43 11.09
C PHE A 12 -1.75 -1.53 12.21
N THR A 13 -0.94 -2.59 12.20
CA THR A 13 0.16 -2.76 13.16
C THR A 13 1.30 -1.76 12.95
N ALA A 14 1.37 -1.13 11.78
CA ALA A 14 2.31 -0.08 11.40
C ALA A 14 1.76 0.66 10.16
N PRO A 15 2.20 1.91 9.90
CA PRO A 15 1.81 2.63 8.70
C PRO A 15 2.17 1.86 7.42
N ILE A 16 1.29 1.90 6.42
CA ILE A 16 1.52 1.26 5.12
C ILE A 16 1.92 2.30 4.11
N TYR A 17 3.00 2.02 3.39
CA TYR A 17 3.39 2.77 2.20
C TYR A 17 2.95 1.98 0.97
N ALA A 18 2.17 2.62 0.12
CA ALA A 18 1.58 2.02 -1.05
C ALA A 18 1.84 2.88 -2.30
N ASN A 19 1.83 2.21 -3.44
CA ASN A 19 1.97 2.82 -4.75
C ASN A 19 0.69 2.56 -5.54
N LEU A 20 0.15 3.62 -6.12
CA LEU A 20 -1.06 3.57 -6.92
C LEU A 20 -0.69 3.86 -8.38
N PHE A 21 -1.13 2.98 -9.28
CA PHE A 21 -0.90 3.09 -10.71
C PHE A 21 -2.24 3.16 -11.43
N ALA A 22 -2.46 4.19 -12.24
CA ALA A 22 -3.64 4.24 -13.11
C ALA A 22 -3.63 3.05 -14.07
N ASP A 23 -4.78 2.43 -14.30
CA ASP A 23 -4.91 1.41 -15.34
C ASP A 23 -4.84 2.02 -16.75
N GLU A 24 -4.69 1.18 -17.77
CA GLU A 24 -4.55 1.62 -19.16
C GLU A 24 -5.84 2.19 -19.77
N GLU A 25 -7.01 1.89 -19.21
CA GLU A 25 -8.31 2.40 -19.65
C GLU A 25 -8.76 3.66 -18.87
N GLY A 26 -8.04 4.04 -17.82
CA GLY A 26 -8.29 5.21 -16.99
C GLY A 26 -9.48 5.09 -16.03
N GLU A 27 -10.12 3.93 -15.93
CA GLU A 27 -11.32 3.75 -15.08
C GLU A 27 -10.97 3.44 -13.61
N GLY A 28 -9.77 2.95 -13.35
CA GLY A 28 -9.35 2.48 -12.04
C GLY A 28 -7.87 2.67 -11.76
N HIS A 29 -7.50 2.25 -10.56
CA HIS A 29 -6.12 2.29 -10.11
C HIS A 29 -5.73 1.00 -9.40
N SER A 30 -4.55 0.49 -9.73
CA SER A 30 -3.93 -0.67 -9.08
C SER A 30 -3.13 -0.23 -7.86
N LEU A 31 -3.49 -0.75 -6.69
CA LEU A 31 -2.79 -0.51 -5.43
C LEU A 31 -1.78 -1.63 -5.16
N ILE A 32 -0.49 -1.31 -5.16
CA ILE A 32 0.59 -2.23 -4.80
C ILE A 32 1.18 -1.80 -3.45
N TRP A 33 1.23 -2.75 -2.51
CA TRP A 33 1.77 -2.55 -1.18
C TRP A 33 2.43 -3.82 -0.66
N SER A 34 3.34 -3.69 0.30
CA SER A 34 4.01 -4.83 0.96
C SER A 34 3.88 -4.71 2.46
N ARG A 35 3.58 -5.83 3.12
CA ARG A 35 3.58 -5.91 4.58
C ARG A 35 4.94 -6.45 5.03
N PRO A 36 5.59 -5.85 6.03
CA PRO A 36 6.74 -6.48 6.65
C PRO A 36 6.32 -7.86 7.16
N ASN A 37 7.06 -8.90 6.78
CA ASN A 37 6.82 -10.23 7.29
C ASN A 37 6.99 -10.15 8.81
N ARG A 38 5.99 -10.60 9.58
CA ARG A 38 6.18 -10.73 11.03
C ARG A 38 7.33 -11.72 11.18
N ARG A 39 8.54 -11.24 11.50
CA ARG A 39 9.45 -12.06 12.29
C ARG A 39 8.66 -12.33 13.55
N ASN A 40 8.04 -13.50 13.62
CA ASN A 40 7.61 -14.09 14.87
C ASN A 40 8.90 -14.15 15.70
N GLY A 41 9.12 -13.10 16.48
CA GLY A 41 10.24 -13.01 17.40
C GLY A 41 10.07 -14.10 18.44
N GLU A 42 11.18 -14.77 18.74
CA GLU A 42 11.38 -15.53 19.96
C GLU A 42 10.96 -14.71 21.21
#